data_AF-E9FZ10-F1
#
_entry.id   AF-E9FZ10-F1
#
_cell.length_a   1.000
_cell.length_b   1.000
_cell.length_c   1.000
_cell.angle_alpha   90.00
_cell.angle_beta   90.00
_cell.angle_gamma   90.00
#
_symmetry.space_group_name_H-M   'P 1'
#
loop_
_entity.id
_entity.type
_entity.pdbx_description
1 polymer ?
#
loop_
_entity_poly.entity_id
_entity_poly.type
_entity_poly.pdbx_seq_one_letter_code
_entity_poly.pdbx_strand_id
1 'polypeptide(L)'
;MEDSSLNQAHYETRKAEQLIRQGNLDAAIECHEKASTLLTCAMTLSDLTAVQQSLLCQKEYHIRQVWLLQSKIAQLEKYKRKMNSSGGKLGSVSCSVESQHETHQQLKITQMEIMRTLSDADAALHLHADTCTSMDPHLNQVIECLQKMRQQLEQLFQFSHESDTTTDLQLETIEPIDEFAQSSQSISPETEKGSSDLETELPTLAPLEVPQFDFAMLSDIKFDDD
;
A
#
# COMPACT_ATOMS: atom_id res chain seq x y z
N MET A 1 -19.50 -12.05 10.30
CA MET A 1 -18.25 -12.81 10.50
C MET A 1 -17.07 -11.85 10.30
N GLU A 2 -17.09 -10.69 10.96
CA GLU A 2 -16.22 -9.53 10.61
C GLU A 2 -15.19 -9.18 11.71
N ASP A 3 -15.26 -9.81 12.89
CA ASP A 3 -14.48 -9.43 14.08
C ASP A 3 -13.29 -10.37 14.38
N SER A 4 -12.60 -10.88 13.35
CA SER A 4 -11.35 -11.61 13.60
C SER A 4 -10.27 -10.64 14.10
N SER A 5 -9.53 -11.02 15.15
CA SER A 5 -8.44 -10.19 15.71
C SER A 5 -7.41 -9.79 14.66
N LEU A 6 -7.16 -10.65 13.67
CA LEU A 6 -6.29 -10.36 12.54
C LEU A 6 -6.88 -9.30 11.60
N ASN A 7 -8.20 -9.36 11.34
CA ASN A 7 -8.87 -8.35 10.50
C ASN A 7 -8.83 -6.98 11.16
N GLN A 8 -9.08 -6.92 12.48
CA GLN A 8 -8.98 -5.68 13.25
C GLN A 8 -7.55 -5.13 13.22
N ALA A 9 -6.51 -5.97 13.29
CA ALA A 9 -5.12 -5.52 13.19
C ALA A 9 -4.85 -4.82 11.84
N HIS A 10 -5.32 -5.39 10.73
CA HIS A 10 -5.19 -4.76 9.40
C HIS A 10 -6.00 -3.46 9.27
N TYR A 11 -7.18 -3.39 9.91
CA TYR A 11 -7.95 -2.15 9.97
C TYR A 11 -7.17 -1.04 10.69
N GLU A 12 -6.59 -1.33 11.87
CA GLU A 12 -5.78 -0.36 12.61
C GLU A 12 -4.53 0.07 11.81
N THR A 13 -3.93 -0.83 11.02
CA THR A 13 -2.82 -0.49 10.12
C THR A 13 -3.22 0.54 9.07
N ARG A 14 -4.34 0.32 8.36
CA ARG A 14 -4.85 1.29 7.36
C ARG A 14 -5.17 2.64 8.00
N LYS A 15 -5.74 2.62 9.21
CA LYS A 15 -6.05 3.82 9.99
C LYS A 15 -4.77 4.56 10.42
N ALA A 16 -3.73 3.86 10.85
CA ALA A 16 -2.44 4.44 11.18
C ALA A 16 -1.82 5.17 9.97
N GLU A 17 -1.84 4.55 8.79
CA GLU A 17 -1.35 5.16 7.55
C GLU A 17 -2.11 6.43 7.17
N GLN A 18 -3.42 6.47 7.41
CA GLN A 18 -4.22 7.68 7.22
C GLN A 18 -3.82 8.79 8.20
N LEU A 19 -3.62 8.46 9.48
CA LEU A 19 -3.20 9.42 10.51
C LEU A 19 -1.79 9.97 10.24
N ILE A 20 -0.86 9.13 9.76
CA ILE A 20 0.47 9.56 9.33
C ILE A 20 0.38 10.60 8.21
N ARG A 21 -0.49 10.38 7.21
CA ARG A 21 -0.72 11.34 6.12
C ARG A 21 -1.33 12.66 6.61
N GLN A 22 -2.15 12.61 7.66
CA GLN A 22 -2.72 13.79 8.30
C GLN A 22 -1.73 14.51 9.23
N GLY A 23 -0.53 13.94 9.46
CA GLY A 23 0.49 14.48 10.36
C GLY A 23 0.23 14.21 11.85
N ASN A 24 -0.81 13.45 12.19
CA ASN A 24 -1.10 13.07 13.57
C ASN A 24 -0.32 11.80 13.94
N LEU A 25 0.95 11.99 14.31
CA LEU A 25 1.88 10.89 14.57
C LEU A 25 1.58 10.17 15.90
N ASP A 26 1.08 10.88 16.92
CA ASP A 26 0.75 10.28 18.22
C ASP A 26 -0.41 9.28 18.10
N ALA A 27 -1.49 9.66 17.42
CA ALA A 27 -2.62 8.76 17.19
C ALA A 27 -2.24 7.57 16.29
N ALA A 28 -1.29 7.75 15.35
CA ALA A 28 -0.78 6.66 14.53
C ALA A 28 0.03 5.63 15.35
N ILE A 29 0.79 6.09 16.36
CA ILE A 29 1.49 5.21 17.31
C ILE A 29 0.48 4.31 18.03
N GLU A 30 -0.58 4.89 18.58
CA GLU A 30 -1.62 4.10 19.28
C GLU A 30 -2.24 3.03 18.37
N CYS A 31 -2.44 3.34 17.09
CA CYS A 31 -3.00 2.38 16.13
C CYS A 31 -2.03 1.20 15.89
N HIS A 32 -0.72 1.46 15.76
CA HIS A 32 0.28 0.40 15.63
C HIS A 32 0.45 -0.42 16.93
N GLU A 33 0.35 0.20 18.09
CA GLU A 33 0.34 -0.52 19.38
C GLU A 33 -0.88 -1.45 19.47
N LYS A 34 -2.08 -0.95 19.13
CA LYS A 34 -3.31 -1.76 19.03
C LYS A 34 -3.18 -2.90 18.03
N ALA A 35 -2.61 -2.66 16.85
CA ALA A 35 -2.36 -3.72 15.87
C ALA A 35 -1.43 -4.81 16.45
N SER A 36 -0.39 -4.44 17.19
CA SER A 36 0.55 -5.39 17.80
C SER A 36 -0.10 -6.28 18.89
N THR A 37 -1.04 -5.73 19.67
CA THR A 37 -1.77 -6.50 20.69
C THR A 37 -2.77 -7.45 20.04
N LEU A 38 -3.49 -6.99 19.02
CA LEU A 38 -4.42 -7.81 18.23
C LEU A 38 -3.71 -8.97 17.52
N LEU A 39 -2.52 -8.73 16.96
CA LEU A 39 -1.68 -9.80 16.39
C LEU A 39 -1.22 -10.80 17.45
N THR A 40 -0.90 -10.33 18.67
CA THR A 40 -0.59 -11.23 19.80
C THR A 40 -1.80 -12.09 20.16
N CYS A 41 -3.01 -11.55 20.14
CA CYS A 41 -4.23 -12.34 20.29
C CYS A 41 -4.39 -13.34 19.13
N ALA A 42 -4.23 -12.93 17.88
CA ALA A 42 -4.31 -13.82 16.71
C ALA A 42 -3.31 -15.00 16.80
N MET A 43 -2.12 -14.77 17.36
CA MET A 43 -1.13 -15.83 17.61
C MET A 43 -1.65 -16.89 18.59
N THR A 44 -2.39 -16.50 19.63
CA THR A 44 -2.96 -17.46 20.60
C THR A 44 -4.09 -18.32 20.02
N LEU A 45 -4.72 -17.90 18.91
CA LEU A 45 -5.74 -18.70 18.23
C LEU A 45 -5.15 -19.69 17.22
N SER A 46 -3.87 -19.57 16.88
CA SER A 46 -3.24 -20.32 15.80
C SER A 46 -2.19 -21.29 16.35
N ASP A 47 -2.37 -22.60 16.17
CA ASP A 47 -1.39 -23.61 16.62
C ASP A 47 -0.31 -23.92 15.56
N LEU A 48 -0.52 -23.49 14.32
CA LEU A 48 0.42 -23.73 13.24
C LEU A 48 1.65 -22.83 13.38
N THR A 49 2.83 -23.45 13.56
CA THR A 49 4.11 -22.74 13.72
C THR A 49 4.37 -21.73 12.61
N ALA A 50 4.10 -22.08 11.35
CA ALA A 50 4.30 -21.16 10.22
C ALA A 50 3.46 -19.89 10.34
N VAL A 51 2.21 -20.01 10.80
CA VAL A 51 1.31 -18.87 11.02
C VAL A 51 1.81 -18.03 12.20
N GLN A 52 2.22 -18.67 13.30
CA GLN A 52 2.77 -17.96 14.46
C GLN A 52 4.02 -17.14 14.09
N GLN A 53 4.93 -17.68 13.27
CA GLN A 53 6.11 -16.96 12.80
C GLN A 53 5.75 -15.78 11.90
N SER A 54 4.79 -15.95 10.99
CA SER A 54 4.29 -14.86 10.15
C SER A 54 3.68 -13.73 10.98
N LEU A 55 2.83 -14.07 11.96
CA LEU A 55 2.21 -13.10 12.85
C LEU A 55 3.24 -12.40 13.75
N LEU A 56 4.28 -13.13 14.19
CA LEU A 56 5.39 -12.54 14.96
C LEU A 56 6.13 -11.49 14.12
N CYS A 57 6.47 -11.80 12.87
CA CYS A 57 7.12 -10.86 11.96
C CYS A 57 6.27 -9.59 11.76
N GLN A 58 4.95 -9.74 11.57
CA GLN A 58 4.01 -8.61 11.47
C GLN A 58 3.96 -7.78 12.76
N LYS A 59 3.95 -8.44 13.93
CA LYS A 59 4.01 -7.75 15.22
C LYS A 59 5.30 -6.94 15.37
N GLU A 60 6.44 -7.53 15.04
CA GLU A 60 7.72 -6.84 15.09
C GLU A 60 7.77 -5.64 14.13
N TYR A 61 7.16 -5.75 12.95
CA TYR A 61 6.99 -4.62 12.05
C TYR A 61 6.29 -3.45 12.75
N HIS A 62 5.16 -3.68 13.43
CA HIS A 62 4.44 -2.62 14.14
C HIS A 62 5.26 -2.01 15.29
N ILE A 63 6.01 -2.83 16.03
CA ILE A 63 6.93 -2.33 17.06
C ILE A 63 7.98 -1.39 16.46
N ARG A 64 8.58 -1.76 15.31
CA ARG A 64 9.53 -0.90 14.59
C ARG A 64 8.88 0.40 14.10
N GLN A 65 7.63 0.35 13.62
CA GLN A 65 6.88 1.55 13.21
C GLN A 65 6.66 2.52 14.37
N VAL A 66 6.27 2.01 15.55
CA VAL A 66 6.13 2.84 16.76
C VAL A 66 7.44 3.57 17.08
N TRP A 67 8.56 2.85 17.09
CA TRP A 67 9.87 3.43 17.35
C TRP A 67 10.25 4.52 16.32
N LEU A 68 10.00 4.26 15.03
CA LEU A 68 10.27 5.21 13.96
C LEU A 68 9.44 6.51 14.13
N LEU A 69 8.15 6.37 14.44
CA LEU A 69 7.26 7.51 14.66
C LEU A 69 7.67 8.32 15.90
N GLN A 70 8.00 7.66 17.00
CA GLN A 70 8.52 8.32 18.22
C GLN A 70 9.80 9.12 17.94
N SER A 71 10.73 8.52 17.19
CA SER A 71 11.96 9.20 16.75
C SER A 71 11.65 10.43 15.90
N LYS A 72 10.69 10.32 14.96
CA LYS A 72 10.24 11.43 14.12
C LYS A 72 9.63 12.56 14.94
N ILE A 73 8.77 12.27 15.92
CA ILE A 73 8.19 13.26 16.84
C ILE A 73 9.30 14.01 17.59
N ALA A 74 10.24 13.27 18.18
CA ALA A 74 11.35 13.86 18.92
C ALA A 74 12.22 14.80 18.04
N GLN A 75 12.42 14.48 16.76
CA GLN A 75 13.13 15.34 15.81
C GLN A 75 12.34 16.62 15.50
N LEU A 76 11.02 16.50 15.26
CA LEU A 76 10.15 17.64 15.00
C LEU A 76 10.10 18.59 16.19
N GLU A 77 10.06 18.07 17.42
CA GLU A 77 10.11 18.89 18.64
C GLU A 77 11.42 19.65 18.80
N LYS A 78 12.56 19.01 18.47
CA LYS A 78 13.88 19.67 18.48
C LYS A 78 13.93 20.81 17.48
N TYR A 79 13.43 20.58 16.26
CA TYR A 79 13.35 21.61 15.22
C TYR A 79 12.44 22.77 15.63
N LYS A 80 11.25 22.48 16.17
CA LYS A 80 10.29 23.47 16.69
C LYS A 80 10.91 24.31 17.80
N ARG A 81 11.62 23.70 18.75
CA ARG A 81 12.35 24.42 19.82
C ARG A 81 13.40 25.36 19.25
N LYS A 82 14.23 24.89 18.30
CA LYS A 82 15.26 25.72 17.67
C LYS A 82 14.67 26.95 16.96
N MET A 83 13.57 26.76 16.22
CA MET A 83 12.88 27.85 15.52
C MET A 83 12.29 28.89 16.50
N ASN A 84 11.69 28.42 17.60
CA ASN A 84 11.13 29.29 18.63
C ASN A 84 12.20 30.05 19.42
N SER A 85 13.36 29.43 19.68
CA SER A 85 14.49 30.10 20.34
C SER A 85 15.16 31.18 19.49
N SER A 86 15.11 31.07 18.15
CA SER A 86 15.58 32.12 17.24
C SER A 86 14.56 33.27 17.02
N GLY A 87 13.26 33.03 17.26
CA GLY A 87 12.21 34.04 17.11
C GLY A 87 12.06 35.00 18.30
N GLY A 88 12.64 34.68 19.47
CA GLY A 88 12.47 35.43 20.71
C GLY A 88 13.38 36.67 20.90
N LYS A 89 14.18 37.04 19.89
CA LYS A 89 15.09 38.21 19.96
C LYS A 89 14.78 39.27 18.90
N LEU A 90 13.49 39.56 18.70
CA LEU A 90 13.03 40.81 18.09
C LEU A 90 12.88 41.88 19.19
N GLY A 91 14.02 42.24 19.76
CA GLY A 91 14.18 43.33 20.71
C GLY A 91 15.43 44.12 20.33
N SER A 92 15.25 45.06 19.40
CA SER A 92 16.05 46.27 19.24
C SER A 92 17.58 46.14 19.38
N VAL A 93 18.27 45.78 18.30
CA VAL A 93 19.61 46.33 17.97
C VAL A 93 19.78 46.33 16.45
N SER A 94 19.98 47.51 15.87
CA SER A 94 20.50 47.71 14.51
C SER A 94 21.79 46.90 14.34
N CYS A 95 21.81 45.86 13.50
CA CYS A 95 23.02 45.11 13.21
C CYS A 95 23.12 44.71 11.73
N SER A 96 24.35 44.78 11.24
CA SER A 96 24.85 44.89 9.87
C SER A 96 24.33 43.83 8.88
N VAL A 97 24.10 44.29 7.64
CA VAL A 97 23.69 43.52 6.45
C VAL A 97 24.69 42.40 6.09
N GLU A 98 25.92 42.44 6.61
CA GLU A 98 26.99 41.47 6.34
C GLU A 98 26.76 40.09 6.99
N SER A 99 26.11 40.03 8.16
CA SER A 99 25.92 38.77 8.92
C SER A 99 24.93 37.79 8.26
N GLN A 100 23.96 38.30 7.49
CA GLN A 100 23.00 37.44 6.77
C GLN A 100 23.60 36.80 5.52
N HIS A 101 24.60 37.43 4.90
CA HIS A 101 25.23 36.88 3.69
C HIS A 101 26.09 35.66 4.02
N GLU A 102 26.91 35.75 5.08
CA GLU A 102 27.74 34.62 5.55
C GLU A 102 26.91 33.42 6.01
N THR A 103 25.84 33.65 6.78
CA THR A 103 24.96 32.55 7.23
C THR A 103 24.26 31.88 6.06
N HIS A 104 23.81 32.63 5.05
CA HIS A 104 23.21 32.07 3.85
C HIS A 104 24.23 31.32 2.98
N GLN A 105 25.47 31.81 2.87
CA GLN A 105 26.55 31.11 2.19
C GLN A 105 26.94 29.81 2.91
N GLN A 106 27.09 29.84 4.24
CA GLN A 106 27.41 28.66 5.04
C GLN A 106 26.32 27.59 4.94
N LEU A 107 25.06 28.01 4.89
CA LEU A 107 23.91 27.10 4.73
C LEU A 107 23.90 26.44 3.35
N LYS A 108 24.24 27.19 2.29
CA LYS A 108 24.44 26.64 0.94
C LYS A 108 25.61 25.66 0.88
N ILE A 109 26.75 25.99 1.49
CA ILE A 109 27.91 25.11 1.54
C ILE A 109 27.57 23.81 2.26
N THR A 110 26.88 23.91 3.40
CA THR A 110 26.44 22.74 4.17
C THR A 110 25.42 21.91 3.40
N GLN A 111 24.49 22.55 2.68
CA GLN A 111 23.53 21.86 1.81
C GLN A 111 24.23 21.10 0.68
N MET A 112 25.23 21.72 0.03
CA MET A 112 26.02 21.04 -1.01
C MET A 112 26.80 19.86 -0.45
N GLU A 113 27.40 19.99 0.73
CA GLU A 113 28.15 18.91 1.38
C GLU A 113 27.24 17.73 1.78
N ILE A 114 26.03 18.02 2.26
CA ILE A 114 25.01 16.99 2.54
C ILE A 114 24.60 16.27 1.26
N MET A 115 24.31 17.00 0.18
CA MET A 115 23.95 16.38 -1.10
C MET A 115 25.09 15.54 -1.67
N ARG A 116 26.32 16.01 -1.52
CA ARG A 116 27.52 15.27 -1.93
C ARG A 116 27.67 13.96 -1.15
N THR A 117 27.59 14.02 0.17
CA THR A 117 27.73 12.83 1.03
C THR A 117 26.60 11.81 0.80
N LEU A 118 25.38 12.25 0.53
CA LEU A 118 24.29 11.36 0.12
C LEU A 118 24.60 10.68 -1.22
N SER A 119 25.06 11.44 -2.21
CA SER A 119 25.44 10.88 -3.51
C SER A 119 26.62 9.91 -3.41
N ASP A 120 27.61 10.20 -2.56
CA ASP A 120 28.76 9.32 -2.32
C ASP A 120 28.33 8.01 -1.63
N ALA A 121 27.37 8.10 -0.69
CA ALA A 121 26.79 6.92 -0.04
C ALA A 121 25.96 6.07 -1.00
N ASP A 122 25.16 6.67 -1.87
CA ASP A 122 24.38 5.97 -2.90
C ASP A 122 25.30 5.25 -3.89
N ALA A 123 26.41 5.88 -4.30
CA ALA A 123 27.40 5.24 -5.16
C ALA A 123 28.06 4.01 -4.50
N ALA A 124 28.38 4.10 -3.20
CA ALA A 124 28.95 2.99 -2.44
C ALA A 124 27.94 1.84 -2.25
N LEU A 125 26.67 2.16 -2.01
CA LEU A 125 25.59 1.18 -1.90
C LEU A 125 25.32 0.49 -3.23
N HIS A 126 25.34 1.23 -4.35
CA HIS A 126 25.17 0.68 -5.67
C HIS A 126 26.28 -0.33 -6.00
N LEU A 127 27.54 0.02 -5.71
CA LEU A 127 28.68 -0.89 -5.87
C LEU A 127 28.52 -2.17 -5.03
N HIS A 128 28.01 -2.05 -3.80
CA HIS A 128 27.75 -3.20 -2.94
C HIS A 128 26.58 -4.07 -3.45
N ALA A 129 25.52 -3.46 -3.96
CA ALA A 129 24.39 -4.17 -4.57
C ALA A 129 24.84 -4.95 -5.83
N ASP A 130 25.67 -4.35 -6.66
CA ASP A 130 26.27 -5.00 -7.84
C ASP A 130 27.20 -6.15 -7.42
N THR A 131 27.96 -5.97 -6.34
CA THR A 131 28.83 -7.03 -5.82
C THR A 131 28.01 -8.19 -5.24
N CYS A 132 26.95 -7.93 -4.49
CA CYS A 132 26.09 -8.98 -3.92
C CYS A 132 25.28 -9.73 -5.00
N THR A 133 24.76 -9.02 -6.01
CA THR A 133 24.06 -9.65 -7.13
C THR A 133 25.03 -10.42 -8.04
N SER A 134 26.26 -9.92 -8.25
CA SER A 134 27.29 -10.65 -8.99
C SER A 134 27.79 -11.92 -8.29
N MET A 135 27.76 -11.98 -6.96
CA MET A 135 28.37 -13.07 -6.19
C MET A 135 27.41 -14.21 -5.81
N ASP A 136 26.09 -14.01 -5.95
CA ASP A 136 25.11 -15.07 -5.66
C ASP A 136 24.52 -15.66 -6.97
N PRO A 137 25.05 -16.79 -7.46
CA PRO A 137 24.54 -17.45 -8.67
C PRO A 137 23.09 -17.93 -8.52
N HIS A 138 22.64 -18.20 -7.29
CA HIS A 138 21.27 -18.63 -7.04
C HIS A 138 20.29 -17.45 -7.17
N LEU A 139 20.66 -16.26 -6.71
CA LEU A 139 19.86 -15.06 -6.85
C LEU A 139 19.70 -14.64 -8.32
N ASN A 140 20.77 -14.71 -9.12
CA ASN A 140 20.68 -14.45 -10.56
C ASN A 140 19.78 -15.44 -11.28
N GLN A 141 19.84 -16.73 -10.91
CA GLN A 141 18.98 -17.75 -11.49
C GLN A 141 17.49 -17.53 -11.15
N VAL A 142 17.19 -17.04 -9.94
CA VAL A 142 15.84 -16.63 -9.54
C VAL A 142 15.39 -15.40 -10.33
N ILE A 143 16.26 -14.39 -10.49
CA ILE A 143 15.95 -13.19 -11.28
C ILE A 143 15.64 -13.56 -12.74
N GLU A 144 16.44 -14.42 -13.37
CA GLU A 144 16.20 -14.91 -14.72
C GLU A 144 14.89 -15.70 -14.83
N CYS A 145 14.58 -16.54 -13.84
CA CYS A 145 13.33 -17.30 -13.80
C CYS A 145 12.11 -16.37 -13.73
N LEU A 146 12.16 -15.36 -12.86
CA LEU A 146 11.11 -14.35 -12.74
C LEU A 146 10.94 -13.53 -14.02
N GLN A 147 12.04 -13.17 -14.68
CA GLN A 147 11.99 -12.48 -15.98
C GLN A 147 11.36 -13.35 -17.08
N LYS A 148 11.68 -14.65 -17.14
CA LYS A 148 11.05 -15.59 -18.07
C LYS A 148 9.56 -15.75 -17.80
N MET A 149 9.16 -15.87 -16.53
CA MET A 149 7.76 -15.99 -16.14
C MET A 149 6.96 -14.75 -16.52
N ARG A 150 7.56 -13.55 -16.36
CA ARG A 150 6.96 -12.29 -16.82
C ARG A 150 6.74 -12.28 -18.33
N GLN A 151 7.74 -12.70 -19.12
CA GLN A 151 7.61 -12.77 -20.58
C GLN A 151 6.53 -13.76 -21.02
N GLN A 152 6.40 -14.91 -20.34
CA GLN A 152 5.35 -15.88 -20.63
C GLN A 152 3.96 -15.32 -20.33
N LEU A 153 3.79 -14.59 -19.23
CA LEU A 153 2.53 -13.90 -18.92
C LEU A 153 2.20 -12.85 -19.99
N GLU A 154 3.18 -12.04 -20.41
CA GLU A 154 3.00 -11.03 -21.45
C GLU A 154 2.53 -11.65 -22.78
N GLN A 155 3.11 -12.79 -23.16
CA GLN A 155 2.71 -13.55 -24.36
C GLN A 155 1.28 -14.09 -24.26
N LEU A 156 0.86 -14.59 -23.09
CA LEU A 156 -0.51 -15.04 -22.87
C LEU A 156 -1.52 -13.88 -22.95
N PHE A 157 -1.15 -12.69 -22.45
CA PHE A 157 -1.96 -11.48 -22.60
C PHE A 157 -2.02 -11.00 -24.06
N GLN A 158 -0.95 -11.12 -24.83
CA GLN A 158 -0.95 -10.82 -26.26
C GLN A 158 -1.89 -11.75 -27.04
N PHE A 159 -1.87 -13.05 -26.75
CA PHE A 159 -2.76 -14.04 -27.38
C PHE A 159 -4.24 -13.79 -27.06
N SER A 160 -4.56 -13.32 -25.84
CA SER A 160 -5.93 -12.99 -25.45
C SER A 160 -6.48 -11.74 -26.16
N HIS A 161 -5.61 -10.85 -26.66
CA HIS A 161 -6.05 -9.64 -27.37
C HIS A 161 -6.26 -9.87 -28.87
N GLU A 162 -5.69 -10.93 -29.45
CA GLU A 162 -5.95 -11.29 -30.85
C GLU A 162 -7.31 -12.00 -31.02
N SER A 163 -7.80 -12.70 -30.00
CA SER A 163 -9.10 -13.40 -30.04
C SER A 163 -10.33 -12.48 -30.06
N ASP A 164 -10.20 -11.19 -29.71
CA ASP A 164 -11.33 -10.23 -29.67
C ASP A 164 -11.45 -9.34 -30.91
N THR A 165 -10.59 -9.49 -31.94
CA THR A 165 -10.52 -8.56 -33.09
C THR A 165 -11.30 -9.01 -34.34
N THR A 166 -12.15 -10.03 -34.26
CA THR A 166 -12.92 -10.52 -35.43
C THR A 166 -14.44 -10.53 -35.22
N THR A 167 -15.04 -9.40 -34.83
CA THR A 167 -16.44 -9.12 -35.23
C THR A 167 -16.59 -7.65 -35.60
N ASP A 168 -16.55 -7.42 -36.91
CA ASP A 168 -16.67 -6.12 -37.58
C ASP A 168 -18.14 -5.68 -37.62
N LEU A 169 -18.35 -4.40 -37.26
CA LEU A 169 -19.27 -3.42 -37.87
C LEU A 169 -20.77 -3.75 -38.04
N GLN A 170 -21.60 -3.08 -37.25
CA GLN A 170 -22.66 -2.22 -37.79
C GLN A 170 -22.80 -0.94 -36.97
N LEU A 171 -22.26 0.15 -37.55
CA LEU A 171 -22.53 1.53 -37.19
C LEU A 171 -23.80 1.95 -37.95
N GLU A 172 -24.85 2.39 -37.28
CA GLU A 172 -25.88 3.22 -37.89
C GLU A 172 -26.12 4.47 -37.03
N THR A 173 -25.98 5.60 -37.72
CA THR A 173 -26.07 7.02 -37.36
C THR A 173 -27.41 7.34 -36.68
N ILE A 174 -27.54 8.31 -35.75
CA ILE A 174 -27.89 9.72 -36.02
C ILE A 174 -27.85 10.53 -34.69
N GLU A 175 -26.97 11.53 -34.66
CA GLU A 175 -27.03 12.94 -34.19
C GLU A 175 -27.72 13.42 -32.88
N PRO A 176 -27.29 14.61 -32.36
CA PRO A 176 -27.38 15.03 -30.96
C PRO A 176 -28.42 16.15 -30.71
N ILE A 177 -29.04 16.21 -29.51
CA ILE A 177 -29.74 17.43 -29.05
C ILE A 177 -29.49 17.67 -27.56
N ASP A 178 -29.33 18.97 -27.33
CA ASP A 178 -28.79 19.76 -26.24
C ASP A 178 -29.75 19.97 -25.05
N GLU A 179 -29.17 20.49 -23.97
CA GLU A 179 -29.74 21.53 -23.09
C GLU A 179 -30.64 21.20 -21.86
N PHE A 180 -30.15 21.70 -20.72
CA PHE A 180 -30.87 22.21 -19.52
C PHE A 180 -31.70 21.22 -18.67
N ALA A 181 -31.79 21.33 -17.34
CA ALA A 181 -31.12 22.02 -16.25
C ALA A 181 -31.89 21.60 -14.98
N GLN A 182 -31.35 21.98 -13.81
CA GLN A 182 -32.01 22.04 -12.49
C GLN A 182 -31.95 20.73 -11.69
N SER A 183 -31.13 20.68 -10.63
CA SER A 183 -31.41 21.22 -9.27
C SER A 183 -32.05 20.13 -8.43
N SER A 184 -31.79 19.90 -7.16
CA SER A 184 -30.79 20.30 -6.15
C SER A 184 -31.19 19.45 -4.93
N GLN A 185 -30.23 19.09 -4.08
CA GLN A 185 -30.43 18.91 -2.63
C GLN A 185 -31.37 17.76 -2.21
N SER A 186 -31.34 17.19 -1.01
CA SER A 186 -30.43 17.07 0.13
C SER A 186 -31.24 16.27 1.17
N ILE A 187 -30.61 15.95 2.29
CA ILE A 187 -31.18 15.59 3.60
C ILE A 187 -31.84 14.21 3.79
N SER A 188 -31.21 13.50 4.72
CA SER A 188 -31.57 12.30 5.45
C SER A 188 -32.81 12.49 6.37
N PRO A 189 -33.01 11.61 7.37
CA PRO A 189 -33.99 10.53 7.43
C PRO A 189 -35.20 10.89 8.32
N GLU A 190 -36.30 10.13 8.26
CA GLU A 190 -37.05 9.75 9.47
C GLU A 190 -38.17 8.73 9.18
N THR A 191 -38.36 7.90 10.20
CA THR A 191 -39.37 6.89 10.51
C THR A 191 -40.78 7.11 9.97
N GLU A 192 -41.46 6.04 9.53
CA GLU A 192 -42.81 5.64 9.99
C GLU A 192 -43.13 4.16 9.65
N LYS A 193 -43.96 3.56 10.50
CA LYS A 193 -44.51 2.20 10.42
C LYS A 193 -45.51 2.07 9.26
N GLY A 194 -45.62 0.87 8.66
CA GLY A 194 -46.89 0.41 8.10
C GLY A 194 -46.80 -0.54 6.89
N SER A 195 -46.99 -1.82 7.18
CA SER A 195 -47.78 -2.81 6.42
C SER A 195 -47.61 -2.99 4.89
N SER A 196 -47.47 -4.29 4.56
CA SER A 196 -47.99 -5.04 3.40
C SER A 196 -47.29 -4.92 2.04
N ASP A 197 -46.83 -6.10 1.61
CA ASP A 197 -46.72 -6.61 0.24
C ASP A 197 -45.99 -5.75 -0.78
N LEU A 198 -44.76 -6.17 -1.09
CA LEU A 198 -44.23 -6.25 -2.45
C LEU A 198 -42.93 -7.07 -2.40
N GLU A 199 -43.08 -8.39 -2.51
CA GLU A 199 -41.99 -9.26 -2.95
C GLU A 199 -41.64 -8.88 -4.39
N THR A 200 -40.64 -8.00 -4.57
CA THR A 200 -39.88 -7.98 -5.82
C THR A 200 -39.00 -9.21 -5.82
N GLU A 201 -39.53 -10.32 -6.33
CA GLU A 201 -38.75 -11.51 -6.68
C GLU A 201 -37.60 -11.09 -7.59
N LEU A 202 -36.36 -11.33 -7.13
CA LEU A 202 -35.18 -11.26 -7.97
C LEU A 202 -35.36 -12.22 -9.15
N PRO A 203 -34.97 -11.84 -10.39
CA PRO A 203 -35.06 -12.74 -11.52
C PRO A 203 -34.29 -14.02 -11.21
N THR A 204 -34.94 -15.18 -11.37
CA THR A 204 -34.32 -16.48 -11.17
C THR A 204 -33.10 -16.61 -12.08
N LEU A 205 -31.92 -16.69 -11.47
CA LEU A 205 -30.66 -16.85 -12.18
C LEU A 205 -30.72 -18.13 -13.03
N ALA A 206 -30.21 -18.05 -14.25
CA ALA A 206 -30.05 -19.23 -15.11
C ALA A 206 -29.26 -20.31 -14.35
N PRO A 207 -29.67 -21.59 -14.41
CA PRO A 207 -28.93 -22.67 -13.77
C PRO A 207 -27.49 -22.67 -14.29
N LEU A 208 -26.51 -22.63 -13.39
CA LEU A 208 -25.11 -22.81 -13.78
C LEU A 208 -24.92 -24.25 -14.24
N GLU A 209 -24.74 -24.44 -15.54
CA GLU A 209 -24.24 -25.69 -16.10
C GLU A 209 -22.76 -25.83 -15.69
N VAL A 210 -22.51 -26.77 -14.79
CA VAL A 210 -21.15 -27.20 -14.47
C VAL A 210 -20.60 -27.98 -15.67
N PRO A 211 -19.37 -27.68 -16.15
CA PRO A 211 -18.74 -28.44 -17.21
C PRO A 211 -18.68 -29.91 -16.81
N GLN A 212 -19.09 -30.79 -17.73
CA GLN A 212 -19.01 -32.23 -17.50
C GLN A 212 -17.56 -32.66 -17.71
N PHE A 213 -16.77 -32.62 -16.63
CA PHE A 213 -15.40 -33.11 -16.63
C PHE A 213 -15.41 -34.63 -16.79
N ASP A 214 -14.91 -35.11 -17.92
CA ASP A 214 -14.83 -36.54 -18.20
C ASP A 214 -13.53 -37.13 -17.60
N PHE A 215 -13.65 -37.65 -16.37
CA PHE A 215 -12.52 -38.24 -15.64
C PHE A 215 -12.07 -39.61 -16.20
N ALA A 216 -12.74 -40.13 -17.24
CA ALA A 216 -12.35 -41.38 -17.89
C ALA A 216 -10.97 -41.31 -18.58
N MET A 217 -10.43 -40.10 -18.85
CA MET A 217 -9.08 -39.96 -19.38
C MET A 217 -7.96 -40.19 -18.36
N LEU A 218 -8.28 -40.28 -17.05
CA LEU A 218 -7.29 -40.51 -15.99
C LEU A 218 -7.08 -41.99 -15.65
N SER A 219 -7.91 -42.90 -16.15
CA SER A 219 -7.77 -44.35 -15.88
C SER A 219 -6.75 -45.07 -16.77
N ASP A 220 -6.17 -44.40 -17.77
CA ASP A 220 -5.18 -45.00 -18.67
C ASP A 220 -3.71 -44.84 -18.22
N ILE A 221 -3.47 -44.33 -17.01
CA ILE A 221 -2.13 -44.42 -16.41
C ILE A 221 -1.96 -45.83 -15.81
N LYS A 222 -1.64 -46.79 -16.69
CA LYS A 222 -1.02 -48.05 -16.26
C LYS A 222 0.32 -47.73 -15.59
N PHE A 223 0.41 -48.03 -14.30
CA PHE A 223 1.69 -48.30 -13.67
C PHE A 223 2.15 -49.66 -14.20
N ASP A 224 3.13 -49.66 -15.11
CA ASP A 224 3.92 -50.84 -15.41
C ASP A 224 4.87 -51.06 -14.23
N ASP A 225 4.56 -52.04 -13.38
CA ASP A 225 5.48 -52.66 -12.44
C ASP A 225 6.19 -53.82 -13.17
N ASP A 226 7.47 -53.62 -13.50
CA ASP A 226 8.49 -54.67 -13.67
C ASP A 226 9.88 -54.09 -13.33
#